data_AF-A0A7V3SS23-F1
#
_entry.id   AF-A0A7V3SS23-F1
#
_cell.length_a   1.000
_cell.length_b   1.000
_cell.length_c   1.000
_cell.angle_alpha   90.00
_cell.angle_beta   90.00
_cell.angle_gamma   90.00
#
_symmetry.space_group_name_H-M   'P 1'
#
loop_
_entity.id
_entity.type
_entity.pdbx_description
1 polymer ?
#
loop_
_entity_poly.entity_id
_entity_poly.type
_entity_poly.pdbx_seq_one_letter_code
_entity_poly.pdbx_strand_id
1 'polypeptide(L)'
;MKDDKKKKEAENLIKKGDRLFEKGRYKDAHTKYKEASQLCPEMPDVYDKLSAAHEKIVKDWGIGEMVESVGYAMAKQEAESPSIRFLHRRLSPEWNTIMNKINELILCEGEEAEFKIVEEIETFGTAAIYPLIHILLEIKKTGKEK
;
A
#
# COMPACT_ATOMS: atom_id res chain seq x y z
N MET A 1 4.69 -14.22 -19.24
CA MET A 1 3.44 -14.58 -19.95
C MET A 1 2.14 -14.26 -19.20
N LYS A 2 1.95 -14.67 -17.92
CA LYS A 2 0.75 -14.25 -17.15
C LYS A 2 0.76 -12.74 -16.85
N ASP A 3 1.92 -12.17 -16.55
CA ASP A 3 2.06 -10.75 -16.23
C ASP A 3 1.89 -9.85 -17.47
N ASP A 4 2.37 -10.31 -18.63
CA ASP A 4 2.15 -9.61 -19.91
C ASP A 4 0.66 -9.52 -20.29
N LYS A 5 -0.12 -10.56 -19.96
CA LYS A 5 -1.56 -10.56 -20.21
C LYS A 5 -2.28 -9.56 -19.31
N LYS A 6 -1.95 -9.55 -18.01
CA LYS A 6 -2.52 -8.60 -17.03
C LYS A 6 -2.16 -7.15 -17.38
N LYS A 7 -0.91 -6.89 -17.78
CA LYS A 7 -0.48 -5.56 -18.21
C LYS A 7 -1.26 -5.08 -19.43
N LYS A 8 -1.40 -5.91 -20.47
CA LYS A 8 -2.21 -5.57 -21.66
C LYS A 8 -3.68 -5.32 -21.33
N GLU A 9 -4.24 -6.09 -20.40
CA GLU A 9 -5.60 -5.91 -19.94
C GLU A 9 -5.76 -4.61 -19.14
N ALA A 10 -4.81 -4.26 -18.28
CA ALA A 10 -4.75 -2.98 -17.57
C ALA A 10 -4.63 -1.80 -18.54
N GLU A 11 -3.78 -1.89 -19.57
CA GLU A 11 -3.66 -0.88 -20.63
C GLU A 11 -4.99 -0.69 -21.39
N ASN A 12 -5.73 -1.78 -21.65
CA ASN A 12 -7.04 -1.69 -22.29
C ASN A 12 -8.09 -1.04 -21.39
N LEU A 13 -8.05 -1.30 -20.08
CA LEU A 13 -8.89 -0.63 -19.09
C LEU A 13 -8.57 0.87 -19.02
N ILE A 14 -7.29 1.24 -19.04
CA ILE A 14 -6.84 2.64 -19.12
C ILE A 14 -7.39 3.31 -20.38
N LYS A 15 -7.23 2.71 -21.56
CA LYS A 15 -7.78 3.27 -22.81
C LYS A 15 -9.29 3.44 -22.79
N LYS A 16 -10.03 2.52 -22.13
CA LYS A 16 -11.48 2.67 -21.94
C LYS A 16 -11.79 3.82 -21.00
N GLY A 17 -11.04 3.96 -19.91
CA GLY A 17 -11.13 5.08 -18.98
C GLY A 17 -10.89 6.41 -19.68
N ASP A 18 -9.85 6.51 -20.52
CA ASP A 18 -9.51 7.73 -21.28
C ASP A 18 -10.68 8.17 -22.16
N ARG A 19 -11.28 7.25 -22.92
CA ARG A 19 -12.46 7.52 -23.75
C ARG A 19 -13.68 7.96 -22.94
N LEU A 20 -13.84 7.48 -21.71
CA LEU A 20 -14.91 7.89 -20.81
C LEU A 20 -14.63 9.28 -20.23
N PHE A 21 -13.37 9.56 -19.89
CA PHE A 21 -12.90 10.83 -19.38
C PHE A 21 -13.11 11.94 -20.41
N GLU A 22 -12.72 11.71 -21.67
CA GLU A 22 -12.94 12.64 -22.79
C GLU A 22 -14.44 12.95 -23.01
N LYS A 23 -15.33 12.01 -22.68
CA LYS A 23 -16.79 12.19 -22.74
C LYS A 23 -17.36 12.87 -21.49
N GLY A 24 -16.52 13.30 -20.55
CA GLY A 24 -16.94 13.88 -19.27
C GLY A 24 -17.56 12.87 -18.28
N ARG A 25 -17.49 11.56 -18.58
CA ARG A 25 -17.99 10.49 -17.70
C ARG A 25 -16.94 10.12 -16.65
N TYR A 26 -16.60 11.09 -15.80
CA TYR A 26 -15.46 10.98 -14.88
C TYR A 26 -15.58 9.83 -13.87
N LYS A 27 -16.78 9.56 -13.33
CA LYS A 27 -17.03 8.44 -12.41
C LYS A 27 -16.76 7.08 -13.06
N ASP A 28 -17.20 6.91 -14.30
CA ASP A 28 -16.98 5.66 -15.04
C ASP A 28 -15.51 5.52 -15.45
N ALA A 29 -14.85 6.64 -15.80
CA ALA A 29 -13.43 6.67 -16.10
C ALA A 29 -12.59 6.27 -14.87
N HIS A 30 -12.87 6.87 -13.71
CA HIS A 30 -12.25 6.54 -12.43
C HIS A 30 -12.38 5.06 -12.09
N THR A 31 -13.59 4.51 -12.25
CA THR A 31 -13.84 3.07 -12.05
C THR A 31 -12.93 2.21 -12.94
N LYS A 32 -12.75 2.57 -14.21
CA LYS A 32 -11.88 1.83 -15.13
C LYS A 32 -10.39 1.96 -14.79
N TYR A 33 -9.95 3.13 -14.36
CA TYR A 33 -8.57 3.29 -13.88
C TYR A 33 -8.32 2.51 -12.59
N LYS A 34 -9.32 2.41 -11.70
CA LYS A 34 -9.22 1.64 -10.46
C LYS A 34 -9.13 0.13 -10.72
N GLU A 35 -9.92 -0.37 -11.67
CA GLU A 35 -9.79 -1.76 -12.14
C GLU A 35 -8.37 -2.02 -12.71
N ALA A 36 -7.85 -1.07 -13.49
CA ALA A 36 -6.49 -1.19 -14.05
C ALA A 36 -5.41 -1.19 -12.97
N SER A 37 -5.51 -0.31 -11.97
CA SER A 37 -4.53 -0.21 -10.87
C SER A 37 -4.57 -1.44 -9.95
N GLN A 38 -5.72 -2.08 -9.79
CA GLN A 38 -5.84 -3.34 -9.06
C GLN A 38 -5.22 -4.51 -9.83
N LEU A 39 -5.30 -4.48 -11.16
CA LEU A 39 -4.77 -5.54 -12.02
C LEU A 39 -3.24 -5.44 -12.18
N CYS A 40 -2.72 -4.22 -12.29
CA CYS A 40 -1.30 -3.93 -12.40
C CYS A 40 -0.93 -2.68 -11.57
N PRO A 41 -0.62 -2.84 -10.28
CA PRO A 41 -0.26 -1.73 -9.39
C PRO A 41 1.08 -1.05 -9.76
N GLU A 42 1.90 -1.69 -10.58
CA GLU A 42 3.24 -1.21 -10.97
C GLU A 42 3.19 -0.20 -12.13
N MET A 43 2.00 0.22 -12.56
CA MET A 43 1.83 1.19 -13.65
C MET A 43 1.62 2.59 -13.07
N PRO A 44 2.66 3.44 -12.96
CA PRO A 44 2.52 4.75 -12.31
C PRO A 44 1.50 5.66 -13.00
N ASP A 45 1.41 5.63 -14.34
CA ASP A 45 0.51 6.45 -15.15
C ASP A 45 -0.98 6.29 -14.77
N VAL A 46 -1.38 5.13 -14.22
CA VAL A 46 -2.78 4.89 -13.82
C VAL A 46 -3.19 5.78 -12.65
N TYR A 47 -2.25 6.13 -11.78
CA TYR A 47 -2.51 6.91 -10.58
C TYR A 47 -2.67 8.40 -10.92
N ASP A 48 -1.94 8.91 -11.92
CA ASP A 48 -2.18 10.26 -12.44
C ASP A 48 -3.59 10.38 -13.04
N LYS A 49 -4.04 9.34 -13.75
CA LYS A 49 -5.38 9.28 -14.33
C LYS A 49 -6.47 9.15 -13.25
N LEU A 50 -6.22 8.38 -12.19
CA LEU A 50 -7.10 8.28 -11.03
C LEU A 50 -7.25 9.64 -10.34
N SER A 51 -6.14 10.31 -10.02
CA SER A 51 -6.15 11.65 -9.41
C SER A 51 -6.90 12.65 -10.29
N ALA A 52 -6.61 12.70 -11.60
CA ALA A 52 -7.29 13.61 -12.52
C ALA A 52 -8.81 13.32 -12.62
N ALA A 53 -9.23 12.05 -12.63
CA ALA A 53 -10.65 11.70 -12.63
C ALA A 53 -11.31 12.05 -11.30
N HIS A 54 -10.62 11.82 -10.20
CA HIS A 54 -11.07 12.12 -8.84
C HIS A 54 -11.35 13.61 -8.68
N GLU A 55 -10.41 14.47 -9.05
CA GLU A 55 -10.56 15.93 -9.02
C GLU A 55 -11.78 16.44 -9.81
N LYS A 56 -12.16 15.76 -10.89
CA LYS A 56 -13.34 16.12 -11.69
C LYS A 56 -14.66 15.62 -11.09
N ILE A 57 -14.62 14.59 -10.24
CA ILE A 57 -15.79 14.03 -9.54
C ILE A 57 -16.10 14.83 -8.28
N VAL A 58 -15.04 15.19 -7.54
CA VAL A 58 -15.14 15.86 -6.26
C VAL A 58 -15.56 17.31 -6.45
N LYS A 59 -16.73 17.64 -5.90
CA LYS A 59 -17.24 19.01 -5.86
C LYS A 59 -16.90 19.73 -4.57
N ASP A 60 -16.70 18.98 -3.49
CA ASP A 60 -16.39 19.49 -2.16
C ASP A 60 -15.26 18.68 -1.54
N TRP A 61 -14.20 19.38 -1.12
CA TRP A 61 -12.99 18.75 -0.62
C TRP A 61 -13.14 18.43 0.87
N GLY A 62 -13.62 17.23 1.15
CA GLY A 62 -13.63 16.64 2.49
C GLY A 62 -12.38 15.82 2.78
N ILE A 63 -12.23 15.42 4.05
CA ILE A 63 -11.11 14.57 4.50
C ILE A 63 -11.08 13.23 3.73
N GLY A 64 -12.24 12.65 3.39
CA GLY A 64 -12.30 11.40 2.61
C GLY A 64 -11.66 11.53 1.22
N GLU A 65 -11.94 12.63 0.54
CA GLU A 65 -11.40 12.91 -0.80
C GLU A 65 -9.91 13.20 -0.75
N MET A 66 -9.45 13.89 0.30
CA MET A 66 -8.03 14.11 0.56
C MET A 66 -7.29 12.80 0.78
N VAL A 67 -7.85 11.88 1.59
CA VAL A 67 -7.25 10.57 1.85
C VAL A 67 -7.11 9.76 0.56
N GLU A 68 -8.13 9.78 -0.30
CA GLU A 68 -8.08 9.07 -1.58
C GLU A 68 -7.03 9.66 -2.53
N SER A 69 -6.96 11.00 -2.63
CA SER A 69 -5.94 11.69 -3.44
C SER A 69 -4.51 11.42 -2.95
N VAL A 70 -4.28 11.45 -1.64
CA VAL A 70 -2.97 11.12 -1.04
C VAL A 70 -2.63 9.65 -1.29
N GLY A 71 -3.62 8.76 -1.21
CA GLY A 71 -3.47 7.35 -1.53
C GLY A 71 -2.97 7.12 -2.96
N TYR A 72 -3.48 7.86 -3.95
CA TYR A 72 -2.99 7.78 -5.32
C TYR A 72 -1.55 8.26 -5.47
N ALA A 73 -1.19 9.37 -4.81
CA ALA A 73 0.18 9.88 -4.83
C ALA A 73 1.17 8.88 -4.21
N MET A 74 0.81 8.27 -3.07
CA MET A 74 1.62 7.23 -2.44
C MET A 74 1.77 6.01 -3.35
N ALA A 75 0.68 5.54 -3.95
CA ALA A 75 0.71 4.38 -4.84
C ALA A 75 1.56 4.64 -6.10
N LYS A 76 1.53 5.86 -6.64
CA LYS A 76 2.42 6.27 -7.73
C LYS A 76 3.89 6.18 -7.34
N GLN A 77 4.26 6.76 -6.19
CA GLN A 77 5.64 6.71 -5.69
C GLN A 77 6.12 5.28 -5.46
N GLU A 78 5.23 4.40 -4.98
CA GLU A 78 5.54 2.97 -4.81
C GLU A 78 5.73 2.24 -6.13
N ALA A 79 4.94 2.58 -7.15
CA ALA A 79 5.08 2.03 -8.51
C ALA A 79 6.40 2.49 -9.17
N GLU A 80 6.80 3.75 -8.96
CA GLU A 80 8.05 4.32 -9.47
C GLU A 80 9.28 3.83 -8.70
N SER A 81 9.13 3.59 -7.39
CA SER A 81 10.22 3.20 -6.50
C SER A 81 9.71 2.23 -5.42
N PRO A 82 9.79 0.91 -5.67
CA PRO A 82 9.28 -0.11 -4.75
C PRO A 82 9.88 -0.07 -3.34
N SER A 83 11.07 0.51 -3.17
CA SER A 83 11.69 0.72 -1.85
C SER A 83 10.92 1.71 -0.97
N ILE A 84 10.21 2.67 -1.56
CA ILE A 84 9.38 3.65 -0.84
C ILE A 84 8.24 2.97 -0.09
N ARG A 85 7.70 1.87 -0.64
CA ARG A 85 6.64 1.09 -0.01
C ARG A 85 6.99 0.67 1.42
N PHE A 86 8.24 0.32 1.66
CA PHE A 86 8.69 -0.03 3.01
C PHE A 86 8.72 1.20 3.92
N LEU A 87 9.17 2.35 3.42
CA LEU A 87 9.15 3.61 4.17
C LEU A 87 7.72 4.04 4.54
N HIS A 88 6.78 3.97 3.61
CA HIS A 88 5.36 4.27 3.88
C HIS A 88 4.79 3.37 4.98
N ARG A 89 5.04 2.06 4.90
CA ARG A 89 4.61 1.13 5.96
C ARG A 89 5.26 1.44 7.30
N ARG A 90 6.55 1.81 7.31
CA ARG A 90 7.27 2.17 8.53
C ARG A 90 6.73 3.43 9.22
N LEU A 91 6.16 4.35 8.44
CA LEU A 91 5.57 5.57 8.95
C LEU A 91 4.12 5.40 9.43
N SER A 92 3.55 4.19 9.31
CA SER A 92 2.17 3.94 9.75
C SER A 92 2.07 3.90 11.29
N PRO A 93 0.94 4.33 11.87
CA PRO A 93 0.73 4.20 13.32
C PRO A 93 0.82 2.75 13.81
N GLU A 94 0.32 1.81 13.02
CA GLU A 94 0.36 0.37 13.32
C GLU A 94 1.79 -0.14 13.44
N TRP A 95 2.74 0.38 12.63
CA TRP A 95 4.14 0.02 12.75
C TRP A 95 4.67 0.23 14.16
N ASN A 96 4.43 1.40 14.74
CA ASN A 96 4.92 1.72 16.08
C ASN A 96 4.27 0.84 17.14
N THR A 97 2.96 0.58 17.02
CA THR A 97 2.24 -0.32 17.92
C THR A 97 2.81 -1.74 17.87
N ILE A 98 3.04 -2.27 16.67
CA ILE A 98 3.59 -3.62 16.48
C ILE A 98 5.03 -3.68 16.98
N MET A 99 5.87 -2.68 16.70
CA MET A 99 7.24 -2.63 17.20
C MET A 99 7.30 -2.60 18.74
N ASN A 100 6.39 -1.87 19.38
CA ASN A 100 6.29 -1.87 20.84
C ASN A 100 5.91 -3.26 21.37
N LYS A 101 4.98 -3.97 20.72
CA LYS A 101 4.62 -5.34 21.07
C LYS A 101 5.75 -6.33 20.85
N ILE A 102 6.51 -6.19 19.77
CA ILE A 102 7.70 -7.02 19.54
C ILE A 102 8.76 -6.77 20.63
N ASN A 103 8.97 -5.52 21.04
CA ASN A 103 9.87 -5.21 22.15
C ASN A 103 9.37 -5.81 23.48
N GLU A 104 8.06 -5.76 23.73
CA GLU A 104 7.44 -6.42 24.88
C GLU A 104 7.68 -7.93 24.86
N LEU A 105 7.51 -8.58 23.70
CA LEU A 105 7.76 -10.00 23.49
C LEU A 105 9.23 -10.39 23.72
N ILE A 106 10.17 -9.56 23.29
CA ILE A 106 11.61 -9.81 23.49
C ILE A 106 12.00 -9.75 24.98
N LEU A 107 11.28 -8.93 25.76
CA LEU A 107 11.60 -8.67 27.17
C LEU A 107 10.78 -9.51 28.15
N CYS A 108 9.66 -10.09 27.72
CA CYS A 108 8.81 -10.87 28.61
C CYS A 108 9.45 -12.22 28.93
N GLU A 109 9.15 -12.73 30.13
CA GLU A 109 9.53 -14.08 30.55
C GLU A 109 8.27 -14.90 30.79
N GLY A 110 8.26 -16.14 30.30
CA GLY A 110 7.17 -17.09 30.52
C GLY A 110 6.28 -17.29 29.29
N GLU A 111 6.08 -18.56 28.97
CA GLU A 111 5.40 -19.03 27.75
C GLU A 111 3.97 -18.48 27.60
N GLU A 112 3.24 -18.31 28.70
CA GLU A 112 1.87 -17.76 28.69
C GLU A 112 1.85 -16.27 28.29
N ALA A 113 2.81 -15.49 28.77
CA ALA A 113 2.91 -14.07 28.43
C ALA A 113 3.37 -13.88 26.98
N GLU A 114 4.33 -14.69 26.53
CA GLU A 114 4.78 -14.74 25.14
C GLU A 114 3.62 -15.05 24.19
N PHE A 115 2.84 -16.09 24.50
CA PHE A 115 1.71 -16.52 23.68
C PHE A 115 0.66 -15.40 23.53
N LYS A 116 0.32 -14.72 24.63
CA LYS A 116 -0.63 -13.60 24.59
C LYS A 116 -0.14 -12.46 23.70
N ILE A 117 1.13 -12.07 23.80
CA ILE A 117 1.69 -11.00 22.96
C ILE A 117 1.72 -11.43 21.48
N VAL A 118 2.00 -12.70 21.20
CA VAL A 118 1.93 -13.25 19.85
C VAL A 118 0.51 -13.17 19.29
N GLU A 119 -0.53 -13.54 20.06
CA GLU A 119 -1.92 -13.39 19.64
C GLU A 119 -2.27 -11.92 19.36
N GLU A 120 -1.81 -10.98 20.19
CA GLU A 120 -2.01 -9.55 19.96
C GLU A 120 -1.34 -9.07 18.67
N ILE A 121 -0.12 -9.53 18.37
CA ILE A 121 0.57 -9.24 17.11
C ILE A 121 -0.16 -9.86 15.91
N GLU A 122 -0.72 -11.07 16.07
CA GLU A 122 -1.46 -11.77 15.02
C GLU A 122 -2.71 -10.98 14.57
N THR A 123 -3.34 -10.22 15.47
CA THR A 123 -4.49 -9.38 15.12
C THR A 123 -4.20 -8.35 14.02
N PHE A 124 -2.93 -7.96 13.82
CA PHE A 124 -2.49 -7.05 12.76
C PHE A 124 -2.29 -7.75 11.40
N GLY A 125 -2.38 -9.08 11.35
CA GLY A 125 -2.26 -9.89 10.14
C GLY A 125 -1.00 -9.58 9.33
N THR A 126 -1.17 -9.31 8.03
CA THR A 126 -0.03 -9.06 7.14
C THR A 126 0.75 -7.77 7.45
N ALA A 127 0.19 -6.85 8.23
CA ALA A 127 0.90 -5.64 8.64
C ALA A 127 2.08 -5.95 9.58
N ALA A 128 1.97 -7.00 10.41
CA ALA A 128 3.02 -7.41 11.35
C ALA A 128 4.26 -8.02 10.67
N ILE A 129 4.12 -8.52 9.44
CA ILE A 129 5.22 -9.17 8.71
C ILE A 129 6.40 -8.21 8.51
N TYR A 130 6.15 -6.94 8.19
CA TYR A 130 7.22 -6.00 7.89
C TYR A 130 8.05 -5.57 9.11
N PRO A 131 7.43 -5.21 10.26
CA PRO A 131 8.15 -5.05 11.53
C PRO A 131 9.00 -6.27 11.91
N LEU A 132 8.45 -7.48 11.79
CA LEU A 132 9.17 -8.73 12.10
C LEU A 132 10.38 -8.93 11.17
N ILE A 133 10.21 -8.76 9.86
CA ILE A 133 11.32 -8.82 8.90
C ILE A 133 12.37 -7.74 9.21
N HIS A 134 11.95 -6.55 9.61
CA HIS A 134 12.87 -5.48 9.98
C HIS A 134 13.75 -5.89 11.16
N ILE A 135 13.16 -6.43 12.23
CA ILE A 135 13.92 -6.96 13.38
C ILE A 135 14.87 -8.09 12.96
N LEU A 136 14.43 -9.04 12.14
CA LEU A 136 15.29 -10.11 11.62
C LEU A 136 16.49 -9.57 10.83
N LEU A 137 16.30 -8.52 10.03
CA LEU A 137 17.37 -7.86 9.29
C LEU A 137 18.36 -7.12 10.22
N GLU A 138 17.87 -6.48 11.28
CA GLU A 138 18.74 -5.84 12.29
C GLU A 138 19.57 -6.87 13.08
N ILE A 139 18.97 -8.01 13.46
CA ILE A 139 19.69 -9.13 14.08
C ILE A 139 20.76 -9.68 13.12
N LYS A 140 20.44 -9.82 11.83
CA LYS A 140 21.40 -10.28 10.83
C LYS A 140 22.59 -9.32 10.66
N LYS A 141 22.37 -8.00 10.77
CA LYS A 141 23.45 -7.01 10.69
C LYS A 141 24.38 -7.12 11.90
N THR A 142 23.81 -7.13 13.10
CA THR A 142 24.59 -7.25 14.35
C THR A 142 25.36 -8.57 14.45
N GLY A 143 24.85 -9.65 13.85
CA GLY A 143 25.56 -10.93 13.73
C GLY A 143 26.68 -10.98 12.70
N LYS A 144 26.77 -10.03 11.76
CA LYS A 144 27.85 -9.94 10.76
C LYS A 144 29.01 -9.04 11.16
N GLU A 145 28.82 -8.23 12.20
CA GLU A 145 29.83 -7.31 12.74
C GLU A 145 30.66 -7.97 13.88
N LYS A 146 30.44 -9.26 14.15
CA LYS A 146 31.22 -10.12 15.05
C LYS A 146 32.01 -11.15 14.27
#